data_AF-A0A8U0N2Z0-F1
#
_entry.id   AF-A0A8U0N2Z0-F1
#
_cell.length_a   1.000
_cell.length_b   1.000
_cell.length_c   1.000
_cell.angle_alpha   90.00
_cell.angle_beta   90.00
_cell.angle_gamma   90.00
#
_symmetry.space_group_name_H-M   'P 1'
#
loop_
_entity.id
_entity.type
_entity.pdbx_description
1 polymer ?
#
loop_
_entity_poly.entity_id
_entity_poly.type
_entity_poly.pdbx_seq_one_letter_code
_entity_poly.pdbx_strand_id
1 'polypeptide(L)'
;MYQPAILGRRTSSLRPWMTALIVTAVVLVLAIIIGLLVYFLAFDQKFYYYQTSFQIPSIEYNPDFSAEHSKMRRDLKQKVNNEIENIFRRSSLNHHYIKSHVVDFSSSNDGLKTDVLLKFQFASNHADTVKRQADNILHQKLKSNESFLKIDTSLPFLKDMNEAEAEHILNSCCGRGREFPSMERIADGYPAKKADWPWQASLQMDGIHFCGASLISEEWLLTAAHCFDIYKNPKLWMASFGTTLSPPLMRRKIQSIIIHENYAAHKHDDDIAVVKLSTPVLFSNDVGRVCLPDATFEVLPQSSVFVTGWGALKANGPFPNTLRQVEVEIISNDICNQVHVYGGAVSSGMICAGFLTGKLDACEGDSGGPLVIARDRNIWYLIGIVSWGIDCGKKNKPGIYTKVTRYRDWIKSKTNI
;
A
#
# COMPACT_ATOMS: atom_id res chain seq x y z
N MET A 1 -40.54 74.89 -54.61
CA MET A 1 -39.53 73.81 -54.72
C MET A 1 -39.32 73.21 -53.33
N TYR A 2 -39.25 71.89 -53.22
CA TYR A 2 -38.85 71.20 -51.98
C TYR A 2 -37.42 70.67 -52.13
N GLN A 3 -36.58 70.84 -51.12
CA GLN A 3 -35.31 70.12 -50.99
C GLN A 3 -35.48 68.94 -50.01
N PRO A 4 -34.84 67.78 -50.25
CA PRO A 4 -34.91 66.64 -49.34
C PRO A 4 -33.94 66.81 -48.16
N ALA A 5 -34.39 66.44 -46.96
CA ALA A 5 -33.54 66.40 -45.77
C ALA A 5 -32.67 65.13 -45.75
N ILE A 6 -31.36 65.29 -45.52
CA ILE A 6 -30.40 64.18 -45.45
C ILE A 6 -30.44 63.53 -44.06
N LEU A 7 -30.67 62.21 -43.99
CA LEU A 7 -30.61 61.47 -42.74
C LEU A 7 -29.15 61.27 -42.28
N GLY A 8 -28.73 62.05 -41.29
CA GLY A 8 -27.43 61.89 -40.63
C GLY A 8 -27.37 60.64 -39.74
N ARG A 9 -26.57 59.64 -40.12
CA ARG A 9 -26.37 58.39 -39.35
C ARG A 9 -25.54 58.64 -38.08
N ARG A 10 -26.21 58.96 -36.96
CA ARG A 10 -25.55 59.14 -35.64
C ARG A 10 -24.84 57.86 -35.19
N THR A 11 -23.51 57.85 -35.25
CA THR A 11 -22.65 56.88 -34.55
C THR A 11 -22.40 57.38 -33.12
N SER A 12 -23.05 56.77 -32.13
CA SER A 12 -22.86 57.09 -30.71
C SER A 12 -21.54 56.53 -30.17
N SER A 13 -20.48 57.34 -30.21
CA SER A 13 -19.20 56.97 -29.57
C SER A 13 -19.34 56.96 -28.04
N LEU A 14 -18.98 55.85 -27.41
CA LEU A 14 -18.94 55.71 -25.95
C LEU A 14 -17.79 56.54 -25.35
N ARG A 15 -17.99 57.13 -24.17
CA ARG A 15 -16.93 57.89 -23.49
C ARG A 15 -15.78 56.95 -23.08
N PRO A 16 -14.49 57.34 -23.17
CA PRO A 16 -13.36 56.43 -22.90
C PRO A 16 -13.36 55.75 -21.53
N TRP A 17 -13.91 56.39 -20.49
CA TRP A 17 -14.04 55.76 -19.17
C TRP A 17 -15.13 54.66 -19.13
N MET A 18 -16.17 54.79 -19.96
CA MET A 18 -17.23 53.77 -20.09
C MET A 18 -16.70 52.55 -20.83
N THR A 19 -15.92 52.73 -21.90
CA THR A 19 -15.28 51.60 -22.60
C THR A 19 -14.26 50.90 -21.72
N ALA A 20 -13.46 51.64 -20.93
CA ALA A 20 -12.55 51.06 -19.94
C ALA A 20 -13.28 50.22 -18.87
N LEU A 21 -14.40 50.70 -18.32
CA LEU A 21 -15.22 49.92 -17.39
C LEU A 21 -15.81 48.66 -18.03
N ILE A 22 -16.36 48.76 -19.25
CA ILE A 22 -16.94 47.61 -19.97
C ILE A 22 -15.86 46.55 -20.25
N VAL A 23 -14.68 46.96 -20.74
CA VAL A 23 -13.56 46.04 -20.99
C VAL A 23 -13.10 45.38 -19.68
N THR A 24 -12.96 46.15 -18.59
CA THR A 24 -12.57 45.61 -17.28
C THR A 24 -13.59 44.59 -16.75
N ALA A 25 -14.89 44.89 -16.86
CA ALA A 25 -15.95 43.98 -16.46
C ALA A 25 -15.98 42.69 -17.30
N VAL A 26 -15.80 42.80 -18.63
CA VAL A 26 -15.72 41.64 -19.53
C VAL A 26 -14.49 40.78 -19.22
N VAL A 27 -13.32 41.39 -18.97
CA VAL A 27 -12.10 40.66 -18.59
C VAL A 27 -12.27 39.96 -17.24
N LEU A 28 -12.90 40.59 -16.24
CA LEU A 28 -13.20 39.96 -14.96
C LEU A 28 -14.17 38.78 -15.10
N VAL A 29 -15.25 38.93 -15.88
CA VAL A 29 -16.21 37.85 -16.15
C VAL A 29 -15.54 36.68 -16.89
N LEU A 30 -14.70 36.96 -17.90
CA LEU A 30 -13.94 35.93 -18.60
C LEU A 30 -12.93 35.24 -17.66
N ALA A 31 -12.23 35.97 -16.80
CA ALA A 31 -11.30 35.40 -15.82
C ALA A 31 -12.02 34.49 -14.81
N ILE A 32 -13.22 34.87 -14.35
CA ILE A 32 -14.06 34.05 -13.48
C ILE A 32 -14.54 32.79 -14.21
N ILE A 33 -15.03 32.91 -15.46
CA ILE A 33 -15.47 31.76 -16.26
C ILE A 33 -14.31 30.79 -16.53
N ILE A 34 -13.13 31.30 -16.91
CA ILE A 34 -11.93 30.48 -17.14
C ILE A 34 -11.48 29.83 -15.83
N GLY A 35 -11.46 30.56 -14.70
CA GLY A 35 -11.12 30.03 -13.39
C GLY A 35 -12.06 28.91 -12.93
N LEU A 36 -13.36 29.07 -13.13
CA LEU A 36 -14.36 28.03 -12.85
C LEU A 36 -14.22 26.84 -13.79
N LEU A 37 -13.97 27.05 -15.09
CA LEU A 37 -13.71 25.97 -16.05
C LEU A 37 -12.47 25.15 -15.66
N VAL A 38 -11.36 25.82 -15.32
CA VAL A 38 -10.14 25.14 -14.83
C VAL A 38 -10.42 24.40 -13.52
N TYR A 39 -11.19 24.99 -12.60
CA TYR A 39 -11.58 24.33 -11.35
C TYR A 39 -12.40 23.05 -11.59
N PHE A 40 -13.46 23.09 -12.39
CA PHE A 40 -14.29 21.91 -12.66
C PHE A 40 -13.58 20.87 -13.54
N LEU A 41 -12.74 21.28 -14.48
CA LEU A 41 -12.03 20.35 -15.37
C LEU A 41 -10.83 19.69 -14.68
N ALA A 42 -10.08 20.40 -13.84
CA ALA A 42 -8.83 19.89 -13.25
C ALA A 42 -8.89 19.57 -11.74
N PHE A 43 -9.82 20.17 -10.97
CA PHE A 43 -9.82 20.07 -9.49
C PHE A 43 -11.05 19.36 -8.88
N ASP A 44 -12.23 19.36 -9.52
CA ASP A 44 -13.40 18.58 -9.05
C ASP A 44 -13.39 17.08 -9.50
N GLN A 45 -12.29 16.61 -10.10
CA GLN A 45 -12.14 15.25 -10.62
C GLN A 45 -11.97 14.20 -9.51
N LYS A 46 -13.08 13.73 -8.96
CA LYS A 46 -13.13 12.77 -7.85
C LYS A 46 -13.19 11.33 -8.33
N PHE A 47 -12.76 10.41 -7.49
CA PHE A 47 -12.89 8.98 -7.74
C PHE A 47 -14.25 8.46 -7.31
N TYR A 48 -14.81 7.57 -8.13
CA TYR A 48 -16.08 6.88 -7.87
C TYR A 48 -15.88 5.38 -8.01
N TYR A 49 -16.49 4.64 -7.10
CA TYR A 49 -16.24 3.22 -6.89
C TYR A 49 -17.57 2.47 -6.99
N TYR A 50 -17.61 1.48 -7.88
CA TYR A 50 -18.81 0.69 -8.12
C TYR A 50 -18.54 -0.81 -7.98
N GLN A 51 -19.37 -1.50 -7.20
CA GLN A 51 -19.37 -2.95 -7.09
C GLN A 51 -20.44 -3.55 -8.01
N THR A 52 -20.11 -4.66 -8.66
CA THR A 52 -21.06 -5.45 -9.44
C THR A 52 -20.65 -6.92 -9.47
N SER A 53 -21.55 -7.80 -9.88
CA SER A 53 -21.34 -9.25 -9.88
C SER A 53 -21.62 -9.83 -11.26
N PHE A 54 -20.75 -10.74 -11.70
CA PHE A 54 -20.87 -11.44 -12.98
C PHE A 54 -20.92 -12.95 -12.76
N GLN A 55 -21.53 -13.67 -13.69
CA GLN A 55 -21.52 -15.13 -13.78
C GLN A 55 -20.56 -15.56 -14.89
N ILE A 56 -19.94 -16.72 -14.71
CA ILE A 56 -19.04 -17.35 -15.70
C ILE A 56 -19.48 -18.80 -15.90
N PRO A 57 -20.58 -19.07 -16.63
CA PRO A 57 -21.21 -20.40 -16.67
C PRO A 57 -20.37 -21.49 -17.37
N SER A 58 -19.25 -21.11 -17.99
CA SER A 58 -18.26 -22.02 -18.59
C SER A 58 -17.18 -22.48 -17.61
N ILE A 59 -17.27 -22.10 -16.33
CA ILE A 59 -16.32 -22.46 -15.28
C ILE A 59 -17.10 -22.94 -14.05
N GLU A 60 -16.83 -24.17 -13.61
CA GLU A 60 -17.31 -24.70 -12.32
C GLU A 60 -16.46 -24.18 -11.15
N TYR A 61 -17.03 -24.12 -9.95
CA TYR A 61 -16.29 -23.65 -8.77
C TYR A 61 -15.26 -24.69 -8.30
N ASN A 62 -13.98 -24.29 -8.29
CA ASN A 62 -12.87 -25.02 -7.65
C ASN A 62 -12.47 -24.29 -6.33
N PRO A 63 -12.32 -24.97 -5.19
CA PRO A 63 -11.73 -24.41 -3.97
C PRO A 63 -10.40 -23.64 -4.16
N ASP A 64 -9.57 -24.00 -5.14
CA ASP A 64 -8.36 -23.25 -5.53
C ASP A 64 -8.65 -21.79 -5.90
N PHE A 65 -9.90 -21.44 -6.25
CA PHE A 65 -10.29 -20.05 -6.45
C PHE A 65 -10.32 -19.23 -5.16
N SER A 66 -10.45 -19.83 -3.98
CA SER A 66 -10.40 -19.10 -2.69
C SER A 66 -8.98 -18.82 -2.19
N ALA A 67 -8.01 -19.67 -2.54
CA ALA A 67 -6.62 -19.54 -2.09
C ALA A 67 -5.90 -18.36 -2.75
N GLU A 68 -5.45 -17.37 -1.97
CA GLU A 68 -4.87 -16.11 -2.48
C GLU A 68 -3.70 -16.32 -3.47
N HIS A 69 -2.77 -17.22 -3.14
CA HIS A 69 -1.58 -17.49 -3.94
C HIS A 69 -1.82 -18.43 -5.13
N SER A 70 -3.02 -19.00 -5.28
CA SER A 70 -3.36 -19.92 -6.36
C SER A 70 -3.06 -19.32 -7.73
N LYS A 71 -2.31 -20.06 -8.56
CA LYS A 71 -2.08 -19.65 -9.96
C LYS A 71 -3.40 -19.59 -10.72
N MET A 72 -4.30 -20.54 -10.50
CA MET A 72 -5.63 -20.59 -11.13
C MET A 72 -6.51 -19.39 -10.73
N ARG A 73 -6.48 -18.95 -9.46
CA ARG A 73 -7.12 -17.69 -9.02
C ARG A 73 -6.50 -16.48 -9.72
N ARG A 74 -5.15 -16.38 -9.76
CA ARG A 74 -4.42 -15.26 -10.38
C ARG A 74 -4.68 -15.13 -11.88
N ASP A 75 -4.52 -16.22 -12.62
CA ASP A 75 -4.71 -16.26 -14.08
C ASP A 75 -6.17 -15.90 -14.45
N LEU A 76 -7.16 -16.40 -13.69
CA LEU A 76 -8.57 -16.04 -13.91
C LEU A 76 -8.86 -14.58 -13.52
N LYS A 77 -8.37 -14.08 -12.37
CA LYS A 77 -8.51 -12.65 -12.01
C LYS A 77 -7.95 -11.74 -13.11
N GLN A 78 -6.79 -12.08 -13.67
CA GLN A 78 -6.21 -11.33 -14.79
C GLN A 78 -7.10 -11.40 -16.04
N LYS A 79 -7.59 -12.58 -16.43
CA LYS A 79 -8.47 -12.74 -17.59
C LYS A 79 -9.76 -11.92 -17.49
N VAL A 80 -10.39 -11.90 -16.32
CA VAL A 80 -11.62 -11.14 -16.06
C VAL A 80 -11.36 -9.62 -16.04
N ASN A 81 -10.30 -9.16 -15.36
CA ASN A 81 -9.91 -7.74 -15.37
C ASN A 81 -9.61 -7.23 -16.80
N ASN A 82 -8.89 -8.02 -17.61
CA ASN A 82 -8.56 -7.68 -18.99
C ASN A 82 -9.82 -7.54 -19.88
N GLU A 83 -10.83 -8.38 -19.68
CA GLU A 83 -12.09 -8.33 -20.42
C GLU A 83 -12.87 -7.05 -20.08
N ILE A 84 -12.96 -6.72 -18.79
CA ILE A 84 -13.65 -5.53 -18.29
C ILE A 84 -12.91 -4.24 -18.72
N GLU A 85 -11.59 -4.25 -18.73
CA GLU A 85 -10.81 -3.14 -19.29
C GLU A 85 -11.04 -3.00 -20.82
N ASN A 86 -11.12 -4.10 -21.57
CA ASN A 86 -11.46 -4.04 -23.00
C ASN A 86 -12.87 -3.45 -23.23
N ILE A 87 -13.85 -3.79 -22.39
CA ILE A 87 -15.21 -3.22 -22.45
C ILE A 87 -15.16 -1.69 -22.25
N PHE A 88 -14.53 -1.21 -21.18
CA PHE A 88 -14.56 0.22 -20.86
C PHE A 88 -13.61 1.08 -21.71
N ARG A 89 -12.39 0.63 -22.02
CA ARG A 89 -11.43 1.37 -22.87
C ARG A 89 -11.90 1.55 -24.31
N ARG A 90 -12.82 0.70 -24.79
CA ARG A 90 -13.45 0.78 -26.12
C ARG A 90 -14.83 1.44 -26.10
N SER A 91 -15.23 2.04 -24.97
CA SER A 91 -16.53 2.70 -24.76
C SER A 91 -16.39 4.24 -24.68
N SER A 92 -17.52 4.94 -24.62
CA SER A 92 -17.59 6.38 -24.32
C SER A 92 -17.11 6.76 -22.92
N LEU A 93 -16.78 5.79 -22.05
CA LEU A 93 -16.22 6.00 -20.71
C LEU A 93 -14.71 5.71 -20.64
N ASN A 94 -14.04 5.52 -21.77
CA ASN A 94 -12.59 5.25 -21.86
C ASN A 94 -11.70 6.24 -21.07
N HIS A 95 -12.07 7.54 -21.03
CA HIS A 95 -11.39 8.60 -20.29
C HIS A 95 -11.79 8.69 -18.81
N HIS A 96 -12.95 8.16 -18.43
CA HIS A 96 -13.44 8.14 -17.05
C HIS A 96 -13.04 6.87 -16.30
N TYR A 97 -12.83 5.75 -17.01
CA TYR A 97 -12.43 4.47 -16.44
C TYR A 97 -10.96 4.48 -16.01
N ILE A 98 -10.69 4.13 -14.75
CA ILE A 98 -9.32 4.04 -14.21
C ILE A 98 -8.84 2.60 -14.22
N LYS A 99 -9.53 1.71 -13.49
CA LYS A 99 -9.19 0.28 -13.37
C LYS A 99 -10.39 -0.56 -12.93
N SER A 100 -10.30 -1.88 -13.11
CA SER A 100 -11.16 -2.87 -12.47
C SER A 100 -10.32 -3.80 -11.58
N HIS A 101 -10.97 -4.44 -10.62
CA HIS A 101 -10.37 -5.42 -9.73
C HIS A 101 -11.41 -6.47 -9.34
N VAL A 102 -11.24 -7.71 -9.80
CA VAL A 102 -11.94 -8.87 -9.23
C VAL A 102 -11.65 -8.95 -7.75
N VAL A 103 -12.67 -8.75 -6.92
CA VAL A 103 -12.61 -8.88 -5.47
C VAL A 103 -12.50 -10.36 -5.12
N ASP A 104 -13.47 -11.16 -5.55
CA ASP A 104 -13.51 -12.59 -5.22
C ASP A 104 -14.25 -13.48 -6.24
N PHE A 105 -14.22 -14.78 -5.97
CA PHE A 105 -14.87 -15.85 -6.74
C PHE A 105 -15.68 -16.76 -5.80
N SER A 106 -16.97 -16.91 -6.07
CA SER A 106 -17.92 -17.66 -5.25
C SER A 106 -18.73 -18.66 -6.10
N SER A 107 -19.27 -19.72 -5.50
CA SER A 107 -20.11 -20.67 -6.23
C SER A 107 -21.50 -20.08 -6.49
N SER A 108 -22.07 -20.38 -7.65
CA SER A 108 -23.47 -20.11 -8.01
C SER A 108 -24.15 -21.40 -8.49
N ASN A 109 -25.46 -21.32 -8.73
CA ASN A 109 -26.21 -22.42 -9.35
C ASN A 109 -25.81 -22.59 -10.83
N ASP A 110 -25.51 -21.48 -11.51
CA ASP A 110 -25.12 -21.42 -12.93
C ASP A 110 -23.59 -21.27 -13.09
N GLY A 111 -22.81 -22.06 -12.35
CA GLY A 111 -21.34 -22.06 -12.39
C GLY A 111 -20.69 -21.03 -11.46
N LEU A 112 -19.56 -20.46 -11.89
CA LEU A 112 -18.78 -19.53 -11.08
C LEU A 112 -19.37 -18.12 -11.05
N LYS A 113 -19.53 -17.52 -9.86
CA LYS A 113 -19.80 -16.10 -9.66
C LYS A 113 -18.51 -15.34 -9.34
N THR A 114 -18.41 -14.10 -9.81
CA THR A 114 -17.31 -13.20 -9.48
C THR A 114 -17.83 -11.82 -9.11
N ASP A 115 -17.26 -11.25 -8.05
CA ASP A 115 -17.57 -9.90 -7.60
C ASP A 115 -16.43 -8.96 -7.99
N VAL A 116 -16.75 -7.84 -8.63
CA VAL A 116 -15.78 -6.92 -9.22
C VAL A 116 -16.02 -5.50 -8.73
N LEU A 117 -14.92 -4.85 -8.36
CA LEU A 117 -14.84 -3.43 -8.05
C LEU A 117 -14.30 -2.67 -9.26
N LEU A 118 -15.01 -1.61 -9.65
CA LEU A 118 -14.65 -0.69 -10.74
C LEU A 118 -14.29 0.67 -10.14
N LYS A 119 -13.18 1.26 -10.59
CA LYS A 119 -12.78 2.62 -10.24
C LYS A 119 -12.88 3.54 -11.46
N PHE A 120 -13.62 4.63 -11.31
CA PHE A 120 -13.76 5.70 -12.29
C PHE A 120 -13.27 7.04 -11.69
N GLN A 121 -13.01 8.02 -12.54
CA GLN A 121 -12.74 9.41 -12.17
C GLN A 121 -13.55 10.36 -13.06
N PHE A 122 -14.26 11.31 -12.46
CA PHE A 122 -15.02 12.35 -13.18
C PHE A 122 -15.45 13.49 -12.22
N ALA A 123 -15.93 14.60 -12.78
CA ALA A 123 -16.48 15.73 -12.03
C ALA A 123 -17.83 15.37 -11.38
N SER A 124 -18.08 15.86 -10.16
CA SER A 124 -19.12 15.34 -9.25
C SER A 124 -20.54 15.38 -9.81
N ASN A 125 -20.82 16.38 -10.64
CA ASN A 125 -22.12 16.59 -11.30
C ASN A 125 -22.46 15.54 -12.38
N HIS A 126 -21.52 14.65 -12.74
CA HIS A 126 -21.74 13.61 -13.75
C HIS A 126 -22.06 12.22 -13.17
N ALA A 127 -22.08 12.04 -11.85
CA ALA A 127 -22.16 10.74 -11.19
C ALA A 127 -23.31 9.83 -11.69
N ASP A 128 -24.56 10.31 -11.63
CA ASP A 128 -25.72 9.53 -12.11
C ASP A 128 -25.65 9.20 -13.61
N THR A 129 -25.07 10.11 -14.40
CA THR A 129 -24.93 9.95 -15.86
C THR A 129 -23.87 8.91 -16.20
N VAL A 130 -22.68 9.00 -15.58
CA VAL A 130 -21.58 8.04 -15.81
C VAL A 130 -21.95 6.67 -15.26
N LYS A 131 -22.55 6.58 -14.07
CA LYS A 131 -23.06 5.31 -13.52
C LYS A 131 -24.07 4.66 -14.48
N ARG A 132 -25.07 5.40 -14.95
CA ARG A 132 -26.08 4.88 -15.90
C ARG A 132 -25.50 4.53 -17.27
N GLN A 133 -24.44 5.21 -17.72
CA GLN A 133 -23.72 4.82 -18.93
C GLN A 133 -22.91 3.52 -18.70
N ALA A 134 -22.22 3.40 -17.56
CA ALA A 134 -21.44 2.21 -17.22
C ALA A 134 -22.32 0.96 -17.02
N ASP A 135 -23.47 1.12 -16.35
CA ASP A 135 -24.60 0.18 -16.32
C ASP A 135 -24.88 -0.34 -17.74
N ASN A 136 -25.28 0.57 -18.65
CA ASN A 136 -25.70 0.21 -20.01
C ASN A 136 -24.59 -0.43 -20.84
N ILE A 137 -23.34 0.02 -20.70
CA ILE A 137 -22.18 -0.55 -21.42
C ILE A 137 -21.94 -2.00 -21.00
N LEU A 138 -21.98 -2.31 -19.70
CA LEU A 138 -21.89 -3.68 -19.17
C LEU A 138 -23.13 -4.51 -19.57
N HIS A 139 -24.33 -4.02 -19.25
CA HIS A 139 -25.62 -4.66 -19.52
C HIS A 139 -25.87 -4.90 -21.04
N GLN A 140 -25.12 -4.24 -21.95
CA GLN A 140 -25.06 -4.55 -23.39
C GLN A 140 -23.96 -5.56 -23.73
N LYS A 141 -22.68 -5.31 -23.36
CA LYS A 141 -21.56 -6.17 -23.78
C LYS A 141 -21.64 -7.58 -23.19
N LEU A 142 -22.13 -7.72 -21.96
CA LEU A 142 -22.31 -9.00 -21.25
C LEU A 142 -23.61 -9.74 -21.64
N LYS A 143 -24.34 -9.23 -22.65
CA LYS A 143 -25.41 -9.94 -23.36
C LYS A 143 -25.04 -10.34 -24.79
N SER A 144 -23.89 -9.88 -25.30
CA SER A 144 -23.37 -10.34 -26.60
C SER A 144 -22.62 -11.66 -26.44
N ASN A 145 -22.66 -12.52 -27.46
CA ASN A 145 -21.92 -13.79 -27.48
C ASN A 145 -20.39 -13.60 -27.65
N GLU A 146 -19.88 -12.36 -27.59
CA GLU A 146 -18.45 -12.04 -27.68
C GLU A 146 -17.72 -12.29 -26.35
N SER A 147 -18.39 -12.12 -25.21
CA SER A 147 -17.78 -12.27 -23.89
C SER A 147 -18.02 -13.65 -23.28
N PHE A 148 -17.03 -14.14 -22.53
CA PHE A 148 -17.19 -15.35 -21.70
C PHE A 148 -17.86 -15.06 -20.34
N LEU A 149 -18.02 -13.77 -20.01
CA LEU A 149 -18.74 -13.29 -18.85
C LEU A 149 -20.22 -13.07 -19.20
N LYS A 150 -21.13 -13.48 -18.30
CA LYS A 150 -22.55 -13.15 -18.37
C LYS A 150 -22.96 -12.31 -17.16
N ILE A 151 -24.01 -11.54 -17.33
CA ILE A 151 -24.58 -10.74 -16.25
C ILE A 151 -25.52 -11.59 -15.37
N ASP A 152 -25.48 -11.38 -14.05
CA ASP A 152 -26.50 -11.88 -13.13
C ASP A 152 -27.78 -11.04 -13.33
N THR A 153 -28.79 -11.59 -14.00
CA THR A 153 -30.00 -10.83 -14.39
C THR A 153 -30.97 -10.54 -13.23
N SER A 154 -30.62 -10.92 -12.00
CA SER A 154 -31.46 -10.73 -10.81
C SER A 154 -31.30 -9.35 -10.12
N LEU A 155 -30.33 -8.53 -10.54
CA LEU A 155 -29.97 -7.27 -9.86
C LEU A 155 -29.75 -6.09 -10.84
N PRO A 156 -29.90 -4.82 -10.38
CA PRO A 156 -29.41 -3.63 -11.09
C PRO A 156 -27.88 -3.62 -11.29
N PHE A 157 -27.41 -2.93 -12.32
CA PHE A 157 -26.16 -3.26 -13.02
C PHE A 157 -24.88 -2.75 -12.31
N LEU A 158 -24.96 -1.71 -11.48
CA LEU A 158 -23.88 -1.22 -10.59
C LEU A 158 -24.40 -0.73 -9.21
N LYS A 159 -23.70 -1.08 -8.12
CA LYS A 159 -23.88 -0.55 -6.76
C LYS A 159 -22.77 0.42 -6.39
N ASP A 160 -23.08 1.49 -5.66
CA ASP A 160 -22.07 2.43 -5.14
C ASP A 160 -21.31 1.80 -3.95
N MET A 161 -20.01 2.09 -3.82
CA MET A 161 -19.17 1.64 -2.72
C MET A 161 -18.47 2.83 -2.05
N ASN A 162 -18.25 2.74 -0.74
CA ASN A 162 -17.52 3.75 0.01
C ASN A 162 -16.03 3.80 -0.42
N GLU A 163 -15.45 4.99 -0.63
CA GLU A 163 -14.05 5.12 -1.05
C GLU A 163 -13.06 4.43 -0.09
N ALA A 164 -13.28 4.47 1.22
CA ALA A 164 -12.41 3.82 2.20
C ALA A 164 -12.50 2.29 2.17
N GLU A 165 -13.68 1.75 1.85
CA GLU A 165 -13.91 0.31 1.66
C GLU A 165 -13.33 -0.16 0.32
N ALA A 166 -13.54 0.61 -0.74
CA ALA A 166 -13.02 0.34 -2.07
C ALA A 166 -11.49 0.39 -2.12
N GLU A 167 -10.85 1.40 -1.52
CA GLU A 167 -9.39 1.43 -1.43
C GLU A 167 -8.84 0.36 -0.48
N HIS A 168 -9.56 -0.04 0.58
CA HIS A 168 -9.15 -1.20 1.40
C HIS A 168 -9.13 -2.49 0.56
N ILE A 169 -10.16 -2.73 -0.26
CA ILE A 169 -10.21 -3.86 -1.19
C ILE A 169 -9.09 -3.77 -2.24
N LEU A 170 -8.88 -2.60 -2.85
CA LEU A 170 -7.86 -2.40 -3.89
C LEU A 170 -6.43 -2.55 -3.38
N ASN A 171 -6.19 -2.31 -2.08
CA ASN A 171 -4.89 -2.42 -1.42
C ASN A 171 -4.78 -3.66 -0.49
N SER A 172 -5.70 -4.63 -0.63
CA SER A 172 -5.72 -5.90 0.14
C SER A 172 -4.59 -6.88 -0.22
N CYS A 173 -4.06 -6.79 -1.44
CA CYS A 173 -2.91 -7.56 -1.89
C CYS A 173 -1.66 -7.19 -1.08
N CYS A 174 -0.96 -8.19 -0.53
CA CYS A 174 0.25 -7.96 0.23
C CYS A 174 1.43 -7.41 -0.61
N GLY A 175 2.42 -6.83 0.08
CA GLY A 175 3.73 -6.49 -0.51
C GLY A 175 3.72 -5.33 -1.50
N ARG A 176 2.67 -4.49 -1.49
CA ARG A 176 2.49 -3.33 -2.38
C ARG A 176 3.23 -2.09 -1.89
N GLY A 177 4.57 -2.17 -1.88
CA GLY A 177 5.44 -1.01 -1.69
C GLY A 177 5.74 -0.30 -3.01
N ARG A 178 6.57 0.74 -2.95
CA ARG A 178 7.05 1.42 -4.16
C ARG A 178 8.01 0.53 -4.95
N GLU A 179 7.89 0.56 -6.27
CA GLU A 179 8.72 -0.22 -7.20
C GLU A 179 10.19 0.23 -7.21
N PHE A 180 10.45 1.55 -7.21
CA PHE A 180 11.80 2.10 -7.06
C PHE A 180 11.83 3.15 -5.93
N PRO A 181 12.34 2.80 -4.73
CA PRO A 181 12.65 3.75 -3.66
C PRO A 181 13.75 4.75 -4.08
N SER A 182 13.71 5.98 -3.56
CA SER A 182 14.51 7.10 -4.08
C SER A 182 15.87 7.23 -3.39
N MET A 183 16.91 6.62 -3.95
CA MET A 183 18.25 6.51 -3.34
C MET A 183 19.19 7.67 -3.71
N GLU A 184 18.91 8.87 -3.20
CA GLU A 184 19.70 10.10 -3.44
C GLU A 184 21.01 10.11 -2.62
N ARG A 185 22.01 9.33 -3.07
CA ARG A 185 23.30 8.97 -2.40
C ARG A 185 23.85 10.00 -1.39
N ILE A 186 23.53 9.79 -0.12
CA ILE A 186 24.05 10.48 1.08
C ILE A 186 24.28 9.38 2.15
N ALA A 187 25.20 9.60 3.09
CA ALA A 187 25.43 8.68 4.20
C ALA A 187 24.25 8.66 5.20
N ASP A 188 24.25 7.70 6.12
CA ASP A 188 23.38 7.66 7.31
C ASP A 188 21.86 7.52 7.03
N GLY A 189 21.50 7.00 5.85
CA GLY A 189 20.15 6.51 5.52
C GLY A 189 19.15 7.58 5.04
N TYR A 190 18.25 7.17 4.15
CA TYR A 190 17.37 8.07 3.41
C TYR A 190 16.04 8.29 4.13
N PRO A 191 15.45 9.50 4.12
CA PRO A 191 14.06 9.70 4.48
C PRO A 191 13.15 8.93 3.51
N ALA A 192 12.36 7.99 4.02
CA ALA A 192 11.37 7.27 3.22
C ALA A 192 10.26 8.23 2.76
N LYS A 193 9.85 8.13 1.48
CA LYS A 193 8.77 8.95 0.95
C LYS A 193 7.42 8.30 1.33
N LYS A 194 6.36 9.11 1.36
CA LYS A 194 5.00 8.65 1.69
C LYS A 194 4.59 7.52 0.71
N ALA A 195 3.98 6.46 1.25
CA ALA A 195 3.63 5.21 0.55
C ALA A 195 4.80 4.32 0.06
N ASP A 196 6.07 4.62 0.41
CA ASP A 196 7.18 3.73 0.03
C ASP A 196 7.11 2.36 0.76
N TRP A 197 6.79 2.38 2.07
CA TRP A 197 6.80 1.20 2.98
C TRP A 197 5.52 1.08 3.83
N PRO A 198 4.34 0.80 3.22
CA PRO A 198 3.04 0.93 3.89
C PRO A 198 2.76 -0.12 5.00
N TRP A 199 3.61 -1.13 5.16
CA TRP A 199 3.56 -2.09 6.29
C TRP A 199 4.32 -1.63 7.52
N GLN A 200 5.11 -0.57 7.45
CA GLN A 200 5.86 -0.09 8.60
C GLN A 200 4.90 0.39 9.69
N ALA A 201 5.03 -0.23 10.87
CA ALA A 201 4.45 0.24 12.11
C ALA A 201 5.56 0.65 13.10
N SER A 202 5.22 1.56 14.01
CA SER A 202 6.00 1.91 15.19
C SER A 202 5.21 1.56 16.44
N LEU A 203 5.82 0.76 17.31
CA LEU A 203 5.31 0.44 18.63
C LEU A 203 5.73 1.56 19.59
N GLN A 204 4.73 2.14 20.25
CA GLN A 204 4.87 3.31 21.11
C GLN A 204 4.32 3.04 22.52
N MET A 205 4.99 3.58 23.54
CA MET A 205 4.47 3.70 24.91
C MET A 205 4.37 5.19 25.25
N ASP A 206 3.24 5.65 25.79
CA ASP A 206 2.91 7.07 26.03
C ASP A 206 3.19 8.01 24.84
N GLY A 207 3.13 7.47 23.61
CA GLY A 207 3.40 8.17 22.36
C GLY A 207 4.89 8.27 21.96
N ILE A 208 5.81 7.76 22.78
CA ILE A 208 7.25 7.65 22.51
C ILE A 208 7.53 6.34 21.76
N HIS A 209 8.32 6.38 20.69
CA HIS A 209 8.75 5.20 19.94
C HIS A 209 9.71 4.31 20.74
N PHE A 210 9.56 2.99 20.62
CA PHE A 210 10.41 2.00 21.30
C PHE A 210 10.92 0.90 20.36
N CYS A 211 10.06 0.40 19.46
CA CYS A 211 10.41 -0.62 18.45
C CYS A 211 9.66 -0.39 17.14
N GLY A 212 10.20 -0.91 16.04
CA GLY A 212 9.49 -1.15 14.79
C GLY A 212 8.57 -2.38 14.85
N ALA A 213 7.68 -2.47 13.87
CA ALA A 213 6.86 -3.66 13.60
C ALA A 213 6.41 -3.68 12.13
N SER A 214 5.96 -4.83 11.66
CA SER A 214 5.53 -5.08 10.27
C SER A 214 4.08 -5.54 10.22
N LEU A 215 3.23 -4.83 9.48
CA LEU A 215 1.82 -5.19 9.28
C LEU A 215 1.67 -6.41 8.37
N ILE A 216 1.01 -7.47 8.85
CA ILE A 216 0.85 -8.76 8.12
C ILE A 216 -0.62 -9.12 7.81
N SER A 217 -1.58 -8.46 8.47
CA SER A 217 -3.01 -8.43 8.09
C SER A 217 -3.64 -7.09 8.52
N GLU A 218 -4.96 -6.95 8.49
CA GLU A 218 -5.66 -5.78 9.02
C GLU A 218 -5.51 -5.64 10.55
N GLU A 219 -5.24 -6.74 11.27
CA GLU A 219 -5.23 -6.77 12.74
C GLU A 219 -3.96 -7.36 13.37
N TRP A 220 -3.03 -7.92 12.60
CA TRP A 220 -1.78 -8.50 13.13
C TRP A 220 -0.53 -7.75 12.65
N LEU A 221 0.37 -7.49 13.61
CA LEU A 221 1.75 -7.09 13.37
C LEU A 221 2.70 -8.25 13.70
N LEU A 222 3.84 -8.31 13.01
CA LEU A 222 5.01 -9.11 13.34
C LEU A 222 6.14 -8.18 13.83
N THR A 223 6.87 -8.58 14.87
CA THR A 223 7.95 -7.79 15.49
C THR A 223 8.90 -8.71 16.28
N ALA A 224 9.89 -8.16 16.96
CA ALA A 224 10.83 -8.90 17.79
C ALA A 224 10.23 -9.20 19.19
N ALA A 225 10.71 -10.25 19.85
CA ALA A 225 10.30 -10.60 21.21
C ALA A 225 10.92 -9.69 22.26
N HIS A 226 12.19 -9.31 22.09
CA HIS A 226 12.94 -8.51 23.06
C HIS A 226 12.32 -7.13 23.32
N CYS A 227 11.59 -6.58 22.34
CA CYS A 227 10.77 -5.37 22.49
C CYS A 227 9.80 -5.41 23.68
N PHE A 228 9.45 -6.61 24.16
CA PHE A 228 8.53 -6.83 25.27
C PHE A 228 9.20 -7.45 26.50
N ASP A 229 10.53 -7.51 26.60
CA ASP A 229 11.19 -8.15 27.75
C ASP A 229 10.80 -7.54 29.10
N ILE A 230 10.74 -6.21 29.16
CA ILE A 230 10.38 -5.44 30.35
C ILE A 230 8.87 -5.19 30.42
N TYR A 231 8.25 -4.78 29.30
CA TYR A 231 6.89 -4.22 29.29
C TYR A 231 5.87 -5.13 28.59
N LYS A 232 5.45 -6.20 29.27
CA LYS A 232 4.56 -7.25 28.69
C LYS A 232 3.06 -6.90 28.69
N ASN A 233 2.64 -5.79 29.32
CA ASN A 233 1.23 -5.40 29.43
C ASN A 233 0.74 -4.69 28.16
N PRO A 234 -0.15 -5.28 27.33
CA PRO A 234 -0.59 -4.68 26.07
C PRO A 234 -1.30 -3.33 26.22
N LYS A 235 -1.83 -3.02 27.42
CA LYS A 235 -2.51 -1.74 27.69
C LYS A 235 -1.56 -0.52 27.73
N LEU A 236 -0.25 -0.75 27.86
CA LEU A 236 0.78 0.31 27.80
C LEU A 236 1.12 0.71 26.36
N TRP A 237 0.79 -0.15 25.38
CA TRP A 237 1.29 -0.04 24.02
C TRP A 237 0.25 0.45 23.02
N MET A 238 0.72 1.25 22.07
CA MET A 238 0.00 1.63 20.86
C MET A 238 0.84 1.30 19.63
N ALA A 239 0.19 0.84 18.57
CA ALA A 239 0.78 0.83 17.24
C ALA A 239 0.48 2.16 16.53
N SER A 240 1.45 2.67 15.78
CA SER A 240 1.34 3.86 14.94
C SER A 240 1.80 3.57 13.51
N PHE A 241 1.19 4.23 12.53
CA PHE A 241 1.40 4.00 11.10
C PHE A 241 1.67 5.32 10.34
N GLY A 242 2.20 5.19 9.13
CA GLY A 242 2.65 6.31 8.28
C GLY A 242 4.16 6.53 8.38
N THR A 243 4.66 7.61 7.77
CA THR A 243 6.11 7.91 7.74
C THR A 243 6.60 8.83 8.87
N THR A 244 5.72 9.27 9.78
CA THR A 244 6.03 10.17 10.89
C THR A 244 5.62 9.58 12.25
N LEU A 245 6.44 9.76 13.29
CA LEU A 245 6.10 9.34 14.65
C LEU A 245 5.11 10.30 15.34
N SER A 246 5.27 11.61 15.09
CA SER A 246 4.47 12.68 15.69
C SER A 246 4.29 13.86 14.72
N PRO A 247 3.04 14.22 14.35
CA PRO A 247 1.85 13.37 14.44
C PRO A 247 2.00 12.15 13.51
N PRO A 248 1.54 10.94 13.91
CA PRO A 248 1.44 9.80 13.01
C PRO A 248 0.18 9.90 12.14
N LEU A 249 0.15 9.17 11.03
CA LEU A 249 -1.04 9.09 10.15
C LEU A 249 -2.22 8.44 10.88
N MET A 250 -1.94 7.43 11.71
CA MET A 250 -2.94 6.66 12.42
C MET A 250 -2.33 6.01 13.67
N ARG A 251 -3.15 5.80 14.71
CA ARG A 251 -2.83 4.97 15.88
C ARG A 251 -3.86 3.85 16.07
N ARG A 252 -3.44 2.77 16.72
CA ARG A 252 -4.26 1.64 17.19
C ARG A 252 -3.83 1.23 18.60
N LYS A 253 -4.81 0.82 19.42
CA LYS A 253 -4.53 0.13 20.70
C LYS A 253 -4.15 -1.31 20.41
N ILE A 254 -3.44 -1.94 21.34
CA ILE A 254 -3.04 -3.35 21.26
C ILE A 254 -3.92 -4.19 22.19
N GLN A 255 -4.45 -5.29 21.66
CA GLN A 255 -5.29 -6.25 22.38
C GLN A 255 -4.45 -7.30 23.11
N SER A 256 -3.46 -7.87 22.41
CA SER A 256 -2.61 -8.93 22.93
C SER A 256 -1.23 -8.92 22.27
N ILE A 257 -0.23 -9.34 23.03
CA ILE A 257 1.15 -9.58 22.58
C ILE A 257 1.42 -11.06 22.81
N ILE A 258 1.92 -11.76 21.79
CA ILE A 258 2.28 -13.18 21.86
C ILE A 258 3.75 -13.31 21.48
N ILE A 259 4.58 -13.62 22.47
CA ILE A 259 6.02 -13.89 22.32
C ILE A 259 6.21 -15.37 21.99
N HIS A 260 7.22 -15.72 21.19
CA HIS A 260 7.57 -17.11 20.89
C HIS A 260 7.94 -17.89 22.16
N GLU A 261 7.39 -19.10 22.31
CA GLU A 261 7.47 -19.87 23.57
C GLU A 261 8.90 -20.27 23.97
N ASN A 262 9.81 -20.39 23.00
CA ASN A 262 11.22 -20.72 23.24
C ASN A 262 12.12 -19.49 23.48
N TYR A 263 11.60 -18.27 23.29
CA TYR A 263 12.39 -17.04 23.33
C TYR A 263 13.13 -16.87 24.68
N ALA A 264 14.43 -16.63 24.60
CA ALA A 264 15.27 -16.39 25.76
C ALA A 264 16.31 -15.30 25.43
N ALA A 265 16.17 -14.14 26.06
CA ALA A 265 16.98 -12.94 25.79
C ALA A 265 18.51 -13.16 25.80
N HIS A 266 19.01 -14.12 26.57
CA HIS A 266 20.45 -14.46 26.65
C HIS A 266 20.98 -15.29 25.46
N LYS A 267 20.11 -15.71 24.53
CA LYS A 267 20.49 -16.47 23.32
C LYS A 267 20.33 -15.67 22.03
N HIS A 268 19.45 -14.67 22.02
CA HIS A 268 18.93 -13.99 20.83
C HIS A 268 18.21 -14.90 19.80
N ASP A 269 18.20 -16.22 20.00
CA ASP A 269 17.33 -17.16 19.28
C ASP A 269 15.85 -16.94 19.59
N ASP A 270 14.99 -17.37 18.66
CA ASP A 270 13.53 -17.31 18.78
C ASP A 270 12.97 -15.88 19.01
N ASP A 271 13.73 -14.83 18.64
CA ASP A 271 13.37 -13.41 18.85
C ASP A 271 12.26 -12.93 17.88
N ILE A 272 11.04 -13.39 18.12
CA ILE A 272 9.85 -13.10 17.33
C ILE A 272 8.60 -13.00 18.21
N ALA A 273 7.74 -12.03 17.90
CA ALA A 273 6.44 -11.85 18.54
C ALA A 273 5.38 -11.40 17.51
N VAL A 274 4.14 -11.80 17.73
CA VAL A 274 2.97 -11.22 17.03
C VAL A 274 2.15 -10.36 17.97
N VAL A 275 1.62 -9.27 17.43
CA VAL A 275 0.85 -8.28 18.19
C VAL A 275 -0.50 -8.08 17.51
N LYS A 276 -1.58 -8.29 18.26
CA LYS A 276 -2.96 -8.10 17.78
C LYS A 276 -3.43 -6.69 18.10
N LEU A 277 -3.93 -5.97 17.09
CA LEU A 277 -4.55 -4.66 17.22
C LEU A 277 -5.97 -4.79 17.78
N SER A 278 -6.39 -3.86 18.65
CA SER A 278 -7.76 -3.89 19.23
C SER A 278 -8.86 -3.51 18.24
N THR A 279 -8.51 -2.89 17.11
CA THR A 279 -9.40 -2.67 15.97
C THR A 279 -8.59 -2.79 14.67
N PRO A 280 -9.16 -3.39 13.61
CA PRO A 280 -8.50 -3.49 12.31
C PRO A 280 -8.07 -2.14 11.73
N VAL A 281 -7.06 -2.15 10.86
CA VAL A 281 -6.72 -1.05 9.95
C VAL A 281 -7.42 -1.25 8.61
N LEU A 282 -7.91 -0.15 8.02
CA LEU A 282 -8.34 -0.17 6.62
C LEU A 282 -7.09 0.04 5.76
N PHE A 283 -6.92 -0.80 4.73
CA PHE A 283 -5.79 -0.64 3.82
C PHE A 283 -5.97 0.56 2.89
N SER A 284 -4.86 1.11 2.43
CA SER A 284 -4.77 2.22 1.50
C SER A 284 -3.36 2.21 0.88
N ASN A 285 -3.08 3.15 -0.02
CA ASN A 285 -1.71 3.37 -0.52
C ASN A 285 -0.71 3.68 0.62
N ASP A 286 -1.17 4.19 1.77
CA ASP A 286 -0.32 4.60 2.89
C ASP A 286 -0.16 3.56 4.00
N VAL A 287 -1.05 2.55 4.03
CA VAL A 287 -1.11 1.51 5.07
C VAL A 287 -1.56 0.20 4.44
N GLY A 288 -0.72 -0.83 4.46
CA GLY A 288 -0.96 -2.08 3.73
C GLY A 288 -0.01 -3.18 4.18
N ARG A 289 -0.45 -4.44 4.17
CA ARG A 289 0.35 -5.57 4.69
C ARG A 289 1.53 -5.95 3.79
N VAL A 290 2.63 -6.41 4.37
CA VAL A 290 3.75 -7.04 3.66
C VAL A 290 3.42 -8.50 3.34
N CYS A 291 4.01 -9.09 2.31
CA CYS A 291 3.86 -10.53 2.08
C CYS A 291 4.72 -11.33 3.06
N LEU A 292 4.16 -12.39 3.65
CA LEU A 292 4.96 -13.41 4.33
C LEU A 292 5.46 -14.43 3.28
N PRO A 293 6.76 -14.74 3.25
CA PRO A 293 7.31 -15.78 2.38
C PRO A 293 6.92 -17.18 2.88
N ASP A 294 6.86 -18.16 1.98
CA ASP A 294 6.70 -19.58 2.34
C ASP A 294 7.93 -20.11 3.11
N ALA A 295 7.76 -21.17 3.88
CA ALA A 295 8.84 -21.77 4.68
C ALA A 295 10.06 -22.21 3.82
N THR A 296 9.81 -22.56 2.55
CA THR A 296 10.82 -22.97 1.55
C THR A 296 11.36 -21.82 0.70
N PHE A 297 11.03 -20.56 1.02
CA PHE A 297 11.50 -19.40 0.25
C PHE A 297 12.98 -19.11 0.55
N GLU A 298 13.82 -19.13 -0.49
CA GLU A 298 15.26 -18.92 -0.36
C GLU A 298 15.68 -17.47 -0.66
N VAL A 299 16.61 -16.98 0.16
CA VAL A 299 17.27 -15.68 0.00
C VAL A 299 18.75 -15.95 -0.19
N LEU A 300 19.26 -15.68 -1.38
CA LEU A 300 20.66 -15.88 -1.73
C LEU A 300 21.54 -14.75 -1.14
N PRO A 301 22.79 -15.04 -0.73
CA PRO A 301 23.78 -14.00 -0.44
C PRO A 301 23.92 -12.99 -1.57
N GLN A 302 24.32 -11.76 -1.25
CA GLN A 302 24.40 -10.61 -2.17
C GLN A 302 23.05 -10.19 -2.78
N SER A 303 21.92 -10.74 -2.33
CA SER A 303 20.61 -10.13 -2.59
C SER A 303 20.55 -8.74 -1.95
N SER A 304 20.23 -7.71 -2.75
CA SER A 304 19.80 -6.41 -2.23
C SER A 304 18.47 -6.54 -1.49
N VAL A 305 18.43 -5.95 -0.29
CA VAL A 305 17.29 -5.96 0.64
C VAL A 305 17.21 -4.61 1.36
N PHE A 306 16.03 -4.25 1.84
CA PHE A 306 15.78 -2.98 2.53
C PHE A 306 15.41 -3.21 3.98
N VAL A 307 15.98 -2.41 4.87
CA VAL A 307 15.54 -2.27 6.27
C VAL A 307 15.05 -0.84 6.52
N THR A 308 13.98 -0.72 7.30
CA THR A 308 13.31 0.57 7.57
C THR A 308 12.92 0.71 9.04
N GLY A 309 12.95 1.94 9.55
CA GLY A 309 12.59 2.24 10.94
C GLY A 309 12.89 3.68 11.37
N TRP A 310 12.72 3.94 12.66
CA TRP A 310 12.99 5.24 13.30
C TRP A 310 14.05 5.12 14.39
N GLY A 311 14.96 4.16 14.27
CA GLY A 311 16.10 4.00 15.15
C GLY A 311 17.11 5.15 15.03
N ALA A 312 18.07 5.15 15.94
CA ALA A 312 19.08 6.20 16.04
C ALA A 312 19.97 6.24 14.78
N LEU A 313 20.19 7.43 14.20
CA LEU A 313 21.06 7.60 13.00
C LEU A 313 22.55 7.30 13.26
N LYS A 314 22.89 6.99 14.52
CA LYS A 314 24.19 6.55 15.05
C LYS A 314 23.94 6.01 16.47
N ALA A 315 24.79 5.12 16.98
CA ALA A 315 24.67 4.61 18.34
C ALA A 315 24.59 5.75 19.38
N ASN A 316 23.71 5.62 20.38
CA ASN A 316 23.37 6.62 21.39
C ASN A 316 22.84 7.96 20.80
N GLY A 317 22.34 7.94 19.57
CA GLY A 317 21.76 9.10 18.89
C GLY A 317 20.24 9.27 19.15
N PRO A 318 19.67 10.44 18.81
CA PRO A 318 18.23 10.66 18.87
C PRO A 318 17.50 9.94 17.73
N PHE A 319 16.28 9.48 18.01
CA PHE A 319 15.38 8.91 17.01
C PHE A 319 14.84 10.00 16.06
N PRO A 320 14.90 9.83 14.72
CA PRO A 320 14.31 10.76 13.77
C PRO A 320 12.78 10.68 13.80
N ASN A 321 12.08 11.82 13.63
CA ASN A 321 10.62 11.81 13.50
C ASN A 321 10.15 11.19 12.17
N THR A 322 10.94 11.34 11.10
CA THR A 322 10.65 10.81 9.76
C THR A 322 11.30 9.46 9.55
N LEU A 323 10.52 8.51 9.04
CA LEU A 323 10.92 7.13 8.73
C LEU A 323 12.17 7.10 7.86
N ARG A 324 13.10 6.19 8.19
CA ARG A 324 14.32 5.95 7.43
C ARG A 324 14.25 4.64 6.67
N GLN A 325 15.01 4.59 5.59
CA GLN A 325 15.28 3.40 4.79
C GLN A 325 16.77 3.31 4.48
N VAL A 326 17.28 2.08 4.42
CA VAL A 326 18.61 1.79 3.89
C VAL A 326 18.61 0.46 3.14
N GLU A 327 19.34 0.43 2.03
CA GLU A 327 19.58 -0.75 1.22
C GLU A 327 20.87 -1.43 1.70
N VAL A 328 20.81 -2.73 1.94
CA VAL A 328 21.91 -3.56 2.42
C VAL A 328 21.95 -4.89 1.67
N GLU A 329 23.06 -5.62 1.75
CA GLU A 329 23.20 -6.95 1.13
C GLU A 329 23.02 -8.07 2.15
N ILE A 330 22.46 -9.20 1.72
CA ILE A 330 22.41 -10.44 2.50
C ILE A 330 23.80 -11.09 2.56
N ILE A 331 24.25 -11.41 3.76
CA ILE A 331 25.54 -12.08 4.01
C ILE A 331 25.26 -13.51 4.47
N SER A 332 26.03 -14.50 4.01
CA SER A 332 25.84 -15.89 4.44
C SER A 332 26.19 -16.07 5.93
N ASN A 333 25.47 -16.96 6.61
CA ASN A 333 25.74 -17.25 8.02
C ASN A 333 27.15 -17.83 8.22
N ASP A 334 27.75 -18.48 7.21
CA ASP A 334 29.15 -18.94 7.24
C ASP A 334 30.13 -17.75 7.34
N ILE A 335 29.88 -16.68 6.57
CA ILE A 335 30.68 -15.45 6.64
C ILE A 335 30.44 -14.74 7.98
N CYS A 336 29.18 -14.65 8.42
CA CYS A 336 28.88 -13.99 9.69
C CYS A 336 29.37 -14.79 10.91
N ASN A 337 29.55 -16.11 10.81
CA ASN A 337 30.13 -16.93 11.87
C ASN A 337 31.68 -17.03 11.82
N GLN A 338 32.36 -16.32 10.90
CA GLN A 338 33.81 -16.20 10.97
C GLN A 338 34.25 -15.58 12.31
N VAL A 339 35.40 -16.01 12.84
CA VAL A 339 35.92 -15.65 14.18
C VAL A 339 36.00 -14.13 14.39
N HIS A 340 36.29 -13.37 13.34
CA HIS A 340 36.40 -11.90 13.41
C HIS A 340 35.08 -11.15 13.14
N VAL A 341 33.99 -11.86 12.85
CA VAL A 341 32.63 -11.33 12.62
C VAL A 341 31.78 -11.64 13.86
N TYR A 342 31.07 -12.77 13.94
CA TYR A 342 30.34 -13.20 15.15
C TYR A 342 30.77 -14.57 15.71
N GLY A 343 31.75 -15.24 15.11
CA GLY A 343 32.46 -16.37 15.72
C GLY A 343 31.61 -17.58 16.15
N GLY A 344 30.49 -17.84 15.45
CA GLY A 344 29.58 -18.94 15.74
C GLY A 344 28.25 -18.55 16.39
N ALA A 345 28.04 -17.27 16.74
CA ALA A 345 26.82 -16.82 17.42
C ALA A 345 25.58 -16.63 16.52
N VAL A 346 25.70 -16.73 15.19
CA VAL A 346 24.56 -16.58 14.26
C VAL A 346 23.95 -17.95 13.97
N SER A 347 22.77 -18.21 14.54
CA SER A 347 22.09 -19.50 14.42
C SER A 347 21.44 -19.73 13.04
N SER A 348 20.85 -20.91 12.83
CA SER A 348 20.05 -21.21 11.63
C SER A 348 18.67 -20.53 11.63
N GLY A 349 18.22 -20.00 12.76
CA GLY A 349 17.02 -19.16 12.91
C GLY A 349 17.26 -17.67 12.68
N MET A 350 18.51 -17.29 12.37
CA MET A 350 18.93 -15.91 12.08
C MET A 350 19.32 -15.75 10.61
N ILE A 351 19.22 -14.53 10.10
CA ILE A 351 19.74 -14.09 8.81
C ILE A 351 20.58 -12.82 9.00
N CYS A 352 21.69 -12.72 8.27
CA CYS A 352 22.68 -11.66 8.42
C CYS A 352 22.57 -10.68 7.23
N ALA A 353 22.53 -9.37 7.49
CA ALA A 353 22.43 -8.37 6.42
C ALA A 353 23.19 -7.08 6.79
N GLY A 354 23.79 -6.43 5.80
CA GLY A 354 24.64 -5.25 6.02
C GLY A 354 25.82 -5.22 5.05
N PHE A 355 26.91 -4.60 5.48
CA PHE A 355 28.20 -4.65 4.77
C PHE A 355 29.33 -4.92 5.78
N LEU A 356 30.28 -5.80 5.45
CA LEU A 356 31.45 -6.04 6.32
C LEU A 356 32.34 -4.80 6.50
N THR A 357 32.25 -3.82 5.59
CA THR A 357 32.88 -2.50 5.74
C THR A 357 32.22 -1.60 6.79
N GLY A 358 31.04 -1.98 7.32
CA GLY A 358 30.20 -1.14 8.16
C GLY A 358 29.49 -0.02 7.39
N LYS A 359 29.20 1.08 8.11
CA LYS A 359 28.45 2.30 7.72
C LYS A 359 26.94 2.15 7.64
N LEU A 360 26.43 1.20 6.84
CA LEU A 360 24.99 1.06 6.58
C LEU A 360 24.45 -0.19 7.28
N ASP A 361 23.49 0.01 8.17
CA ASP A 361 23.01 -0.98 9.14
C ASP A 361 21.70 -0.51 9.80
N ALA A 362 21.06 -1.38 10.58
CA ALA A 362 20.02 -0.99 11.54
C ALA A 362 20.64 -0.50 12.87
N CYS A 363 19.87 0.19 13.71
CA CYS A 363 20.36 0.70 15.01
C CYS A 363 19.30 0.64 16.13
N GLU A 364 19.67 1.14 17.31
CA GLU A 364 18.83 1.24 18.50
C GLU A 364 17.47 1.88 18.17
N GLY A 365 16.37 1.15 18.36
CA GLY A 365 15.00 1.56 18.03
C GLY A 365 14.44 0.95 16.73
N ASP A 366 15.28 0.53 15.78
CA ASP A 366 14.82 -0.19 14.58
C ASP A 366 14.37 -1.63 14.89
N SER A 367 14.75 -2.17 16.06
CA SER A 367 14.31 -3.45 16.63
C SER A 367 12.85 -3.78 16.34
N GLY A 368 12.59 -4.99 15.85
CA GLY A 368 11.25 -5.41 15.42
C GLY A 368 10.80 -4.89 14.05
N GLY A 369 11.56 -3.97 13.44
CA GLY A 369 11.32 -3.45 12.10
C GLY A 369 11.56 -4.48 10.99
N PRO A 370 11.04 -4.21 9.77
CA PRO A 370 11.13 -5.13 8.64
C PRO A 370 12.53 -5.19 8.01
N LEU A 371 12.96 -6.39 7.61
CA LEU A 371 13.91 -6.61 6.52
C LEU A 371 13.15 -7.24 5.34
N VAL A 372 13.09 -6.54 4.21
CA VAL A 372 12.24 -6.90 3.06
C VAL A 372 13.03 -7.03 1.76
N ILE A 373 12.56 -7.94 0.89
CA ILE A 373 13.11 -8.20 -0.44
C ILE A 373 12.01 -8.11 -1.51
N ALA A 374 12.34 -7.57 -2.68
CA ALA A 374 11.47 -7.57 -3.84
C ALA A 374 11.62 -8.87 -4.66
N ARG A 375 10.48 -9.44 -5.08
CA ARG A 375 10.37 -10.55 -6.06
C ARG A 375 9.19 -10.28 -7.02
N ASP A 376 9.06 -11.10 -8.04
CA ASP A 376 7.84 -11.28 -8.84
C ASP A 376 7.09 -9.99 -9.25
N ARG A 377 7.82 -9.06 -9.89
CA ARG A 377 7.33 -7.72 -10.31
C ARG A 377 7.01 -6.80 -9.11
N ASN A 378 8.00 -6.68 -8.23
CA ASN A 378 8.04 -5.76 -7.09
C ASN A 378 6.98 -6.02 -6.02
N ILE A 379 6.68 -7.30 -5.79
CA ILE A 379 6.00 -7.76 -4.58
C ILE A 379 7.07 -7.88 -3.48
N TRP A 380 6.85 -7.18 -2.37
CA TRP A 380 7.78 -7.15 -1.25
C TRP A 380 7.44 -8.20 -0.19
N TYR A 381 8.44 -9.02 0.16
CA TYR A 381 8.36 -10.10 1.13
C TYR A 381 9.19 -9.80 2.38
N LEU A 382 8.61 -10.05 3.56
CA LEU A 382 9.26 -9.90 4.86
C LEU A 382 10.11 -11.14 5.17
N ILE A 383 11.42 -11.03 5.00
CA ILE A 383 12.37 -12.14 5.16
C ILE A 383 13.10 -12.13 6.52
N GLY A 384 13.17 -10.97 7.16
CA GLY A 384 13.81 -10.78 8.45
C GLY A 384 13.10 -9.75 9.32
N ILE A 385 13.41 -9.78 10.60
CA ILE A 385 12.96 -8.83 11.63
C ILE A 385 14.22 -8.31 12.32
N VAL A 386 14.40 -6.99 12.48
CA VAL A 386 15.57 -6.42 13.16
C VAL A 386 15.64 -6.98 14.59
N SER A 387 16.76 -7.63 14.94
CA SER A 387 16.89 -8.36 16.21
C SER A 387 18.07 -7.85 17.04
N TRP A 388 19.32 -7.98 16.58
CA TRP A 388 20.49 -7.55 17.34
C TRP A 388 21.72 -7.21 16.46
N GLY A 389 22.72 -6.61 17.08
CA GLY A 389 24.01 -6.27 16.47
C GLY A 389 25.06 -5.98 17.56
N ILE A 390 26.27 -5.59 17.16
CA ILE A 390 27.29 -5.09 18.10
C ILE A 390 27.75 -3.72 17.59
N ASP A 391 27.22 -2.66 18.23
CA ASP A 391 27.29 -1.27 17.72
C ASP A 391 26.49 -1.11 16.40
N CYS A 392 26.34 0.11 15.89
CA CYS A 392 25.58 0.36 14.66
C CYS A 392 26.53 0.64 13.48
N GLY A 393 26.46 -0.14 12.39
CA GLY A 393 27.27 0.10 11.20
C GLY A 393 28.77 -0.12 11.42
N LYS A 394 29.14 -1.04 12.31
CA LYS A 394 30.54 -1.28 12.68
C LYS A 394 31.21 -2.28 11.74
N LYS A 395 32.49 -2.02 11.45
CA LYS A 395 33.28 -2.91 10.58
C LYS A 395 33.28 -4.34 11.13
N ASN A 396 33.01 -5.31 10.26
CA ASN A 396 32.83 -6.73 10.58
C ASN A 396 31.71 -7.02 11.60
N LYS A 397 30.72 -6.13 11.76
CA LYS A 397 29.54 -6.32 12.63
C LYS A 397 28.25 -5.89 11.90
N PRO A 398 27.83 -6.60 10.84
CA PRO A 398 26.55 -6.37 10.18
C PRO A 398 25.37 -6.75 11.10
N GLY A 399 24.21 -6.13 10.93
CA GLY A 399 23.00 -6.45 11.67
C GLY A 399 22.54 -7.90 11.53
N ILE A 400 21.99 -8.44 12.62
CA ILE A 400 21.40 -9.77 12.70
C ILE A 400 19.89 -9.66 12.87
N TYR A 401 19.18 -10.49 12.10
CA TYR A 401 17.74 -10.44 11.94
C TYR A 401 17.12 -11.81 12.17
N THR A 402 15.93 -11.88 12.77
CA THR A 402 15.19 -13.14 12.96
C THR A 402 14.65 -13.62 11.61
N LYS A 403 15.08 -14.81 11.15
CA LYS A 403 14.78 -15.33 9.80
C LYS A 403 13.33 -15.80 9.67
N VAL A 404 12.47 -14.99 9.07
CA VAL A 404 11.00 -15.18 9.08
C VAL A 404 10.55 -16.53 8.54
N THR A 405 11.22 -17.05 7.49
CA THR A 405 10.87 -18.37 6.91
C THR A 405 11.03 -19.52 7.91
N ARG A 406 11.92 -19.42 8.90
CA ARG A 406 12.09 -20.42 9.98
C ARG A 406 10.86 -20.54 10.89
N TYR A 407 10.07 -19.46 11.00
CA TYR A 407 8.94 -19.33 11.92
C TYR A 407 7.58 -19.28 11.19
N ARG A 408 7.54 -19.58 9.88
CA ARG A 408 6.33 -19.42 9.05
C ARG A 408 5.12 -20.20 9.59
N ASP A 409 5.36 -21.41 10.11
CA ASP A 409 4.33 -22.25 10.75
C ASP A 409 3.94 -21.74 12.14
N TRP A 410 4.89 -21.18 12.90
CA TRP A 410 4.59 -20.57 14.20
C TRP A 410 3.68 -19.35 14.02
N ILE A 411 3.99 -18.45 13.08
CA ILE A 411 3.15 -17.29 12.74
C ILE A 411 1.73 -17.79 12.42
N LYS A 412 1.60 -18.77 11.51
CA LYS A 412 0.31 -19.38 11.15
C LYS A 412 -0.43 -19.95 12.35
N SER A 413 0.27 -20.59 13.30
CA SER A 413 -0.33 -21.13 14.53
C SER A 413 -0.89 -20.07 15.48
N LYS A 414 -0.44 -18.81 15.39
CA LYS A 414 -0.88 -17.70 16.26
C LYS A 414 -1.89 -16.77 15.58
N THR A 415 -1.80 -16.59 14.26
CA THR A 415 -2.57 -15.57 13.52
C THR A 415 -3.52 -16.14 12.47
N ASN A 416 -3.38 -17.42 12.10
CA ASN A 416 -4.05 -18.08 10.97
C ASN A 416 -3.74 -17.45 9.59
N ILE A 417 -2.58 -16.78 9.46
CA ILE A 417 -2.02 -16.22 8.21
C ILE A 417 -0.94 -17.15 7.67
#